data_AF-A0A524HB85-F1
#
_entry.id   AF-A0A524HB85-F1
#
_cell.length_a   1.000
_cell.length_b   1.000
_cell.length_c   1.000
_cell.angle_alpha   90.00
_cell.angle_beta   90.00
_cell.angle_gamma   90.00
#
_symmetry.space_group_name_H-M   'P 1'
#
loop_
_entity.id
_entity.type
_entity.pdbx_description
1 polymer ?
#
loop_
_entity_poly.entity_id
_entity_poly.type
_entity_poly.pdbx_seq_one_letter_code
_entity_poly.pdbx_strand_id
1 'polypeptide(L)'
;MGKREAETETAGNCLSWPVIFVDGSVDLRGDPGEEKAVLLGEYRLENPEDPGSERWYLQQDEFNAWQAESHTWNAVQDGILTISETDDITDDIVWGDNLYARAWTTHSMVRVETVLSADFNPMDEFEMKYLEGEGPTEMQGTNGKTQKSSYPTVFTPKAWLTIQRWEPESKNLTWDPENKLWIGAEDPIVSGGYSAEINVKGKVIFGYNWFVQRTADPDDGTGLYRITMWLEEGSDAVIDSEDGLGLSYVDVPITDAAAGGGGGGGGNGGDGGGNGGGPN
;
A
#
# COMPACT_ATOMS: atom_id res chain seq x y z
N MET A 1 -14.71 -11.97 28.69
CA MET A 1 -13.99 -11.15 27.69
C MET A 1 -14.80 -11.22 26.41
N GLY A 2 -15.57 -10.18 26.11
CA GLY A 2 -16.30 -10.12 24.85
C GLY A 2 -15.29 -9.98 23.72
N LYS A 3 -15.34 -10.89 22.75
CA LYS A 3 -14.74 -10.64 21.43
C LYS A 3 -15.45 -9.39 20.91
N ARG A 4 -14.70 -8.31 20.64
CA ARG A 4 -15.19 -7.28 19.74
C ARG A 4 -15.47 -7.99 18.43
N GLU A 5 -16.72 -8.05 18.01
CA GLU A 5 -17.06 -8.40 16.65
C GLU A 5 -16.37 -7.34 15.78
N ALA A 6 -15.49 -7.78 14.88
CA ALA A 6 -15.03 -6.90 13.83
C ALA A 6 -16.29 -6.55 13.03
N GLU A 7 -16.59 -5.26 12.88
CA GLU A 7 -17.58 -4.82 11.91
C GLU A 7 -17.16 -5.43 10.57
N THR A 8 -17.97 -6.36 10.08
CA THR A 8 -17.70 -7.11 8.87
C THR A 8 -17.86 -6.16 7.69
N GLU A 9 -16.84 -6.07 6.84
CA GLU A 9 -16.94 -5.49 5.50
C GLU A 9 -18.19 -6.05 4.81
N THR A 10 -19.22 -5.20 4.63
CA THR A 10 -20.50 -5.64 4.06
C THR A 10 -20.47 -5.65 2.53
N ALA A 11 -19.59 -4.85 1.94
CA ALA A 11 -19.29 -4.80 0.52
C ALA A 11 -17.83 -4.34 0.29
N GLY A 12 -17.28 -4.67 -0.88
CA GLY A 12 -15.94 -4.24 -1.26
C GLY A 12 -15.82 -2.72 -1.48
N ASN A 13 -14.57 -2.27 -1.58
CA ASN A 13 -14.22 -0.87 -1.82
C ASN A 13 -14.73 -0.35 -3.19
N CYS A 14 -15.03 0.94 -3.23
CA CYS A 14 -15.41 1.65 -4.46
C CYS A 14 -14.20 2.35 -5.05
N LEU A 15 -14.13 2.45 -6.38
CA LEU A 15 -13.05 3.19 -7.02
C LEU A 15 -13.33 4.69 -6.87
N SER A 16 -12.46 5.41 -6.16
CA SER A 16 -12.59 6.86 -5.96
C SER A 16 -11.51 7.66 -6.68
N TRP A 17 -10.40 7.02 -7.02
CA TRP A 17 -9.33 7.60 -7.82
C TRP A 17 -9.35 7.05 -9.24
N PRO A 18 -9.05 7.86 -10.25
CA PRO A 18 -9.09 7.42 -11.62
C PRO A 18 -8.02 6.36 -11.87
N VAL A 19 -8.28 5.50 -12.86
CA VAL A 19 -7.42 4.37 -13.17
C VAL A 19 -7.18 4.23 -14.66
N ILE A 20 -5.93 3.98 -15.03
CA ILE A 20 -5.55 3.46 -16.35
C ILE A 20 -5.44 1.95 -16.24
N PHE A 21 -6.27 1.25 -17.00
CA PHE A 21 -6.30 -0.19 -17.14
C PHE A 21 -5.40 -0.62 -18.30
N VAL A 22 -4.23 -1.17 -17.97
CA VAL A 22 -3.24 -1.68 -18.92
C VAL A 22 -3.30 -3.20 -18.94
N ASP A 23 -3.30 -3.82 -20.12
CA ASP A 23 -3.29 -5.27 -20.33
C ASP A 23 -4.47 -6.07 -19.75
N GLY A 24 -5.42 -5.42 -19.09
CA GLY A 24 -6.53 -6.07 -18.39
C GLY A 24 -7.41 -5.07 -17.65
N SER A 25 -8.37 -5.60 -16.89
CA SER A 25 -9.28 -4.80 -16.06
C SER A 25 -9.64 -5.58 -14.80
N VAL A 26 -10.28 -4.91 -13.85
CA VAL A 26 -10.87 -5.52 -12.66
C VAL A 26 -12.36 -5.18 -12.60
N ASP A 27 -13.13 -6.03 -11.94
CA ASP A 27 -14.54 -5.73 -11.69
C ASP A 27 -14.65 -4.59 -10.68
N LEU A 28 -15.27 -3.50 -11.12
CA LEU A 28 -15.47 -2.30 -10.32
C LEU A 28 -16.90 -2.23 -9.80
N ARG A 29 -17.05 -1.54 -8.67
CA ARG A 29 -18.34 -1.32 -8.02
C ARG A 29 -18.91 0.02 -8.44
N GLY A 30 -20.11 0.02 -9.03
CA GLY A 30 -20.74 1.24 -9.56
C GLY A 30 -20.39 1.50 -11.02
N ASP A 31 -20.78 2.66 -11.51
CA ASP A 31 -20.51 3.12 -12.88
C ASP A 31 -19.78 4.47 -12.84
N PRO A 32 -18.96 4.80 -13.86
CA PRO A 32 -18.18 6.02 -13.87
C PRO A 32 -19.03 7.29 -13.94
N GLY A 33 -18.73 8.24 -13.05
CA GLY A 33 -19.24 9.62 -13.04
C GLY A 33 -20.25 9.95 -11.93
N GLU A 34 -20.29 11.22 -11.53
CA GLU A 34 -21.14 11.76 -10.43
C GLU A 34 -22.62 11.37 -10.57
N GLU A 35 -23.20 11.56 -11.75
CA GLU A 35 -24.64 11.29 -12.02
C GLU A 35 -25.04 9.81 -11.92
N LYS A 36 -24.06 8.90 -11.84
CA LYS A 36 -24.29 7.46 -11.73
C LYS A 36 -23.96 6.90 -10.34
N ALA A 37 -23.41 7.72 -9.45
CA ALA A 37 -23.14 7.29 -8.09
C ALA A 37 -24.44 6.93 -7.37
N VAL A 38 -24.49 5.74 -6.78
CA VAL A 38 -25.58 5.28 -5.94
C VAL A 38 -25.18 5.53 -4.50
N LEU A 39 -25.84 6.47 -3.82
CA LEU A 39 -25.51 6.90 -2.46
C LEU A 39 -26.75 6.78 -1.56
N LEU A 40 -27.15 5.54 -1.28
CA LEU A 40 -28.39 5.22 -0.56
C LEU A 40 -28.15 4.58 0.82
N GLY A 41 -26.90 4.26 1.14
CA GLY A 41 -26.49 3.58 2.35
C GLY A 41 -26.15 4.52 3.50
N GLU A 42 -25.35 3.99 4.44
CA GLU A 42 -24.89 4.75 5.58
C GLU A 42 -24.02 5.94 5.18
N TYR A 43 -24.11 6.99 5.99
CA TYR A 43 -23.29 8.19 5.87
C TYR A 43 -22.90 8.74 7.23
N ARG A 44 -21.90 9.62 7.24
CA ARG A 44 -21.57 10.53 8.35
C ARG A 44 -21.86 11.96 7.93
N LEU A 45 -22.27 12.78 8.88
CA LEU A 45 -22.42 14.22 8.67
C LEU A 45 -21.08 14.91 8.91
N GLU A 46 -20.74 15.89 8.07
CA GLU A 46 -19.56 16.76 8.26
C GLU A 46 -19.56 17.39 9.65
N ASN A 47 -20.73 17.86 10.08
CA ASN A 47 -20.98 18.32 11.44
C ASN A 47 -22.19 17.55 12.01
N PRO A 48 -21.98 16.59 12.95
CA PRO A 48 -23.06 15.82 13.54
C PRO A 48 -24.13 16.63 14.28
N GLU A 49 -23.79 17.86 14.71
CA GLU A 49 -24.72 18.75 15.40
C GLU A 49 -25.60 19.57 14.43
N ASP A 50 -25.26 19.60 13.14
CA ASP A 50 -25.98 20.30 12.08
C ASP A 50 -26.58 19.31 11.07
N PRO A 51 -27.90 19.02 11.14
CA PRO A 51 -28.58 18.13 10.19
C PRO A 51 -28.54 18.61 8.73
N GLY A 52 -28.21 19.87 8.48
CA GLY A 52 -28.04 20.43 7.14
C GLY A 52 -26.62 20.30 6.59
N SER A 53 -25.68 19.77 7.38
CA SER A 53 -24.29 19.60 6.94
C SER A 53 -24.16 18.50 5.88
N GLU A 54 -23.05 18.57 5.14
CA GLU A 54 -22.77 17.65 4.04
C GLU A 54 -22.71 16.20 4.53
N ARG A 55 -23.17 15.28 3.67
CA ARG A 55 -23.17 13.85 3.93
C ARG A 55 -21.99 13.21 3.23
N TRP A 56 -21.31 12.33 3.96
CA TRP A 56 -20.22 11.50 3.46
C TRP A 56 -20.61 10.03 3.58
N TYR A 57 -20.87 9.40 2.45
CA TYR A 57 -21.37 8.03 2.34
C TYR A 57 -20.23 7.02 2.43
N LEU A 58 -20.41 5.99 3.24
CA LEU A 58 -19.38 4.99 3.54
C LEU A 58 -19.07 4.12 2.32
N GLN A 59 -17.80 3.80 2.10
CA GLN A 59 -17.31 3.07 0.92
C GLN A 59 -17.63 1.58 0.90
N GLN A 60 -17.59 0.93 2.05
CA GLN A 60 -17.80 -0.53 2.19
C GLN A 60 -19.24 -0.88 2.60
N ASP A 61 -20.17 0.07 2.44
CA ASP A 61 -21.61 -0.13 2.65
C ASP A 61 -22.24 -0.67 1.36
N GLU A 62 -23.04 -1.74 1.44
CA GLU A 62 -23.64 -2.45 0.29
C GLU A 62 -24.58 -1.60 -0.59
N PHE A 63 -25.16 -0.52 -0.06
CA PHE A 63 -26.07 0.38 -0.75
C PHE A 63 -25.40 1.62 -1.33
N ASN A 64 -24.09 1.77 -1.12
CA ASN A 64 -23.29 2.83 -1.71
C ASN A 64 -22.36 2.28 -2.80
N ALA A 65 -22.52 2.69 -4.06
CA ALA A 65 -21.68 2.26 -5.17
C ALA A 65 -21.31 3.45 -6.06
N TRP A 66 -20.03 3.68 -6.29
CA TRP A 66 -19.54 4.73 -7.17
C TRP A 66 -18.20 4.31 -7.79
N GLN A 67 -17.90 4.91 -8.94
CA GLN A 67 -16.67 4.61 -9.66
C GLN A 67 -16.09 5.90 -10.24
N ALA A 68 -14.83 6.18 -9.97
CA ALA A 68 -14.07 7.20 -10.67
C ALA A 68 -13.94 6.87 -12.16
N GLU A 69 -13.50 7.85 -12.95
CA GLU A 69 -13.23 7.67 -14.36
C GLU A 69 -12.13 6.62 -14.57
N SER A 70 -12.25 5.83 -15.64
CA SER A 70 -11.26 4.82 -16.00
C SER A 70 -10.95 4.90 -17.48
N HIS A 71 -9.70 4.64 -17.85
CA HIS A 71 -9.26 4.58 -19.23
C HIS A 71 -8.63 3.21 -19.52
N THR A 72 -9.05 2.53 -20.59
CA THR A 72 -8.37 1.32 -21.05
C THR A 72 -7.25 1.69 -22.00
N TRP A 73 -6.02 1.36 -21.63
CA TRP A 73 -4.84 1.63 -22.43
C TRP A 73 -4.61 0.55 -23.46
N ASN A 74 -4.20 0.94 -24.66
CA ASN A 74 -3.80 0.01 -25.71
C ASN A 74 -2.54 0.50 -26.43
N ALA A 75 -1.43 -0.25 -26.33
CA ALA A 75 -0.16 0.25 -26.87
C ALA A 75 -0.14 0.41 -28.40
N VAL A 76 -1.03 -0.26 -29.14
CA VAL A 76 -1.15 -0.09 -30.60
C VAL A 76 -1.75 1.28 -30.95
N GLN A 77 -2.61 1.81 -30.08
CA GLN A 77 -3.32 3.08 -30.30
C GLN A 77 -2.64 4.25 -29.59
N ASP A 78 -2.24 4.04 -28.33
CA ASP A 78 -1.81 5.08 -27.41
C ASP A 78 -0.27 5.15 -27.27
N GLY A 79 0.44 4.14 -27.78
CA GLY A 79 1.87 3.95 -27.53
C GLY A 79 2.13 3.25 -26.19
N ILE A 80 3.41 3.08 -25.82
CA ILE A 80 3.76 2.49 -24.53
C ILE A 80 3.48 3.51 -23.42
N LEU A 81 2.75 3.10 -22.38
CA LEU A 81 2.58 3.92 -21.18
C LEU A 81 3.88 3.91 -20.39
N THR A 82 4.44 5.07 -20.11
CA THR A 82 5.62 5.21 -19.25
C THR A 82 5.19 5.59 -17.85
N ILE A 83 5.68 4.86 -16.85
CA ILE A 83 5.53 5.14 -15.42
C ILE A 83 6.90 5.58 -14.92
N SER A 84 7.04 6.84 -14.52
CA SER A 84 8.35 7.43 -14.24
C SER A 84 8.72 7.32 -12.76
N GLU A 85 9.82 6.63 -12.46
CA GLU A 85 10.43 6.72 -11.13
C GLU A 85 11.37 7.94 -11.15
N THR A 86 10.93 9.06 -10.56
CA THR A 86 11.70 10.31 -10.53
C THR A 86 11.80 10.82 -9.12
N ASP A 87 12.96 11.32 -8.69
CA ASP A 87 13.21 12.01 -7.41
C ASP A 87 12.35 13.30 -7.15
N ASP A 88 11.33 13.60 -7.97
CA ASP A 88 10.45 14.76 -7.82
C ASP A 88 9.22 14.44 -6.94
N ILE A 89 8.52 15.48 -6.47
CA ILE A 89 7.46 15.38 -5.44
C ILE A 89 6.24 14.52 -5.81
N THR A 90 6.19 14.01 -7.05
CA THR A 90 5.19 13.10 -7.59
C THR A 90 5.88 11.83 -8.06
N ASP A 91 6.41 11.02 -7.14
CA ASP A 91 6.84 9.67 -7.47
C ASP A 91 5.64 8.94 -8.11
N ASP A 92 5.72 8.59 -9.39
CA ASP A 92 4.67 7.79 -10.04
C ASP A 92 4.66 6.35 -9.49
N ILE A 93 5.71 5.96 -8.75
CA ILE A 93 5.80 4.69 -8.04
C ILE A 93 5.96 4.97 -6.55
N VAL A 94 4.91 4.72 -5.78
CA VAL A 94 4.90 4.98 -4.34
C VAL A 94 4.88 3.66 -3.57
N TRP A 95 5.98 3.36 -2.88
CA TRP A 95 6.04 2.27 -1.90
C TRP A 95 5.33 2.66 -0.60
N GLY A 96 4.64 1.69 0.01
CA GLY A 96 3.93 1.88 1.27
C GLY A 96 4.85 2.37 2.39
N ASP A 97 4.43 3.44 3.07
CA ASP A 97 5.17 4.06 4.18
C ASP A 97 5.39 3.07 5.35
N ASN A 98 4.49 2.11 5.50
CA ASN A 98 4.55 1.06 6.48
C ASN A 98 5.84 0.24 6.39
N LEU A 99 6.47 0.13 5.21
CA LEU A 99 7.76 -0.54 5.03
C LEU A 99 8.89 0.12 5.86
N TYR A 100 8.77 1.41 6.15
CA TYR A 100 9.75 2.19 6.91
C TYR A 100 9.27 2.58 8.31
N ALA A 101 7.98 2.39 8.62
CA ALA A 101 7.36 2.90 9.83
C ALA A 101 7.86 2.24 11.13
N ARG A 102 8.49 1.06 11.04
CA ARG A 102 9.02 0.31 12.19
C ARG A 102 10.14 -0.63 11.80
N ALA A 103 10.92 -1.03 12.81
CA ALA A 103 11.84 -2.15 12.66
C ALA A 103 11.06 -3.46 12.45
N TRP A 104 11.45 -4.20 11.41
CA TRP A 104 10.90 -5.51 11.12
C TRP A 104 11.79 -6.61 11.68
N THR A 105 11.16 -7.73 12.01
CA THR A 105 11.84 -8.87 12.63
C THR A 105 11.58 -10.15 11.86
N THR A 106 12.34 -11.20 12.16
CA THR A 106 12.12 -12.54 11.61
C THR A 106 10.72 -13.12 11.89
N HIS A 107 9.97 -12.56 12.83
CA HIS A 107 8.58 -12.97 13.15
C HIS A 107 7.52 -12.01 12.59
N SER A 108 7.92 -11.00 11.83
CA SER A 108 7.01 -10.00 11.30
C SER A 108 6.21 -10.52 10.10
N MET A 109 4.99 -10.00 9.98
CA MET A 109 4.25 -9.97 8.73
C MET A 109 4.40 -8.55 8.16
N VAL A 110 5.14 -8.44 7.06
CA VAL A 110 5.36 -7.19 6.36
C VAL A 110 4.28 -7.09 5.27
N ARG A 111 3.44 -6.07 5.34
CA ARG A 111 2.54 -5.74 4.22
C ARG A 111 3.37 -4.97 3.20
N VAL A 112 3.54 -5.51 2.02
CA VAL A 112 4.20 -4.82 0.91
C VAL A 112 3.10 -4.19 0.07
N GLU A 113 3.14 -2.88 -0.10
CA GLU A 113 2.18 -2.13 -0.90
C GLU A 113 2.92 -1.20 -1.86
N THR A 114 2.41 -1.11 -3.08
CA THR A 114 2.96 -0.19 -4.10
C THR A 114 1.82 0.40 -4.90
N VAL A 115 1.88 1.70 -5.16
CA VAL A 115 0.97 2.38 -6.08
C VAL A 115 1.74 2.76 -7.32
N LEU A 116 1.23 2.38 -8.49
CA LEU A 116 1.66 2.93 -9.77
C LEU A 116 0.69 4.04 -10.16
N SER A 117 1.22 5.14 -10.67
CA SER A 117 0.49 6.25 -11.26
C SER A 117 1.15 6.65 -12.58
N ALA A 118 0.53 7.52 -13.36
CA ALA A 118 1.18 8.11 -14.52
C ALA A 118 0.59 9.51 -14.76
N ASP A 119 1.40 10.44 -15.26
CA ASP A 119 0.89 11.71 -15.77
C ASP A 119 -0.04 11.47 -16.96
N PHE A 120 -1.25 11.99 -16.87
CA PHE A 120 -2.29 11.79 -17.86
C PHE A 120 -3.23 13.00 -17.98
N ASN A 121 -4.03 13.01 -19.04
CA ASN A 121 -5.08 14.01 -19.20
C ASN A 121 -6.01 13.96 -17.98
N PRO A 122 -6.41 15.11 -17.39
CA PRO A 122 -7.16 15.11 -16.15
C PRO A 122 -8.47 14.30 -16.23
N MET A 123 -8.61 13.35 -15.31
CA MET A 123 -9.74 12.43 -15.18
C MET A 123 -10.58 12.77 -13.94
N ASP A 124 -11.86 12.40 -13.94
CA ASP A 124 -12.75 12.60 -12.79
C ASP A 124 -12.46 11.60 -11.66
N GLU A 125 -12.21 12.14 -10.47
CA GLU A 125 -12.05 11.41 -9.21
C GLU A 125 -13.12 11.86 -8.21
N PHE A 126 -13.54 10.98 -7.30
CA PHE A 126 -14.48 11.35 -6.25
C PHE A 126 -13.75 12.04 -5.10
N GLU A 127 -14.36 13.10 -4.57
CA GLU A 127 -13.91 13.70 -3.32
C GLU A 127 -14.03 12.65 -2.20
N MET A 128 -12.92 12.41 -1.50
CA MET A 128 -12.83 11.41 -0.44
C MET A 128 -12.44 12.05 0.89
N LYS A 129 -13.02 11.52 1.97
CA LYS A 129 -12.73 11.95 3.32
C LYS A 129 -12.59 10.75 4.26
N TYR A 130 -11.58 10.83 5.14
CA TYR A 130 -11.49 9.96 6.31
C TYR A 130 -12.67 10.24 7.26
N LEU A 131 -13.40 9.20 7.63
CA LEU A 131 -14.58 9.31 8.49
C LEU A 131 -14.28 8.84 9.92
N GLU A 132 -13.69 7.65 10.06
CA GLU A 132 -13.42 7.04 11.36
C GLU A 132 -12.47 5.84 11.26
N GLY A 133 -12.08 5.32 12.43
CA GLY A 133 -11.31 4.07 12.57
C GLY A 133 -9.81 4.18 12.27
N GLU A 134 -9.10 3.07 12.36
CA GLU A 134 -7.66 3.01 12.10
C GLU A 134 -7.26 1.62 11.60
N GLY A 135 -6.24 1.57 10.74
CA GLY A 135 -5.75 0.30 10.19
C GLY A 135 -6.88 -0.51 9.55
N PRO A 136 -7.16 -1.75 9.98
CA PRO A 136 -8.21 -2.59 9.39
C PRO A 136 -9.63 -2.05 9.53
N THR A 137 -9.87 -1.09 10.43
CA THR A 137 -11.20 -0.47 10.61
C THR A 137 -11.25 0.95 10.09
N GLU A 138 -10.20 1.43 9.41
CA GLU A 138 -10.24 2.73 8.73
C GLU A 138 -11.44 2.75 7.78
N MET A 139 -12.23 3.83 7.81
CA MET A 139 -13.36 4.03 6.94
C MET A 139 -13.25 5.39 6.27
N GLN A 140 -13.39 5.38 4.95
CA GLN A 140 -13.52 6.60 4.16
C GLN A 140 -14.84 6.63 3.41
N GLY A 141 -15.22 7.81 2.97
CA GLY A 141 -16.44 8.00 2.20
C GLY A 141 -16.35 9.17 1.23
N THR A 142 -17.38 9.28 0.40
CA THR A 142 -17.54 10.38 -0.57
C THR A 142 -18.82 11.16 -0.32
N ASN A 143 -18.83 12.43 -0.69
CA ASN A 143 -20.04 13.24 -0.77
C ASN A 143 -20.73 13.14 -2.16
N GLY A 144 -20.14 12.38 -3.09
CA GLY A 144 -20.63 12.18 -4.45
C GLY A 144 -20.10 13.18 -5.47
N LYS A 145 -19.39 14.23 -5.05
CA LYS A 145 -18.81 15.22 -5.96
C LYS A 145 -17.51 14.69 -6.56
N THR A 146 -17.22 15.15 -7.77
CA THR A 146 -15.95 14.86 -8.43
C THR A 146 -15.05 16.08 -8.59
N GLN A 147 -13.74 15.82 -8.57
CA GLN A 147 -12.70 16.77 -8.95
C GLN A 147 -11.79 16.16 -10.02
N LYS A 148 -10.92 16.98 -10.63
CA LYS A 148 -10.00 16.54 -11.67
C LYS A 148 -8.64 16.13 -11.09
N SER A 149 -8.13 14.98 -11.53
CA SER A 149 -6.79 14.49 -11.21
C SER A 149 -6.00 14.16 -12.47
N SER A 150 -4.77 14.65 -12.55
CA SER A 150 -3.83 14.34 -13.65
C SER A 150 -3.00 13.09 -13.39
N TYR A 151 -3.19 12.43 -12.25
CA TYR A 151 -2.38 11.29 -11.82
C TYR A 151 -3.30 10.09 -11.51
N PRO A 152 -3.93 9.49 -12.54
CA PRO A 152 -4.62 8.23 -12.36
C PRO A 152 -3.65 7.14 -11.90
N THR A 153 -4.15 6.24 -11.06
CA THR A 153 -3.43 5.01 -10.72
C THR A 153 -3.36 4.09 -11.94
N VAL A 154 -2.35 3.25 -12.02
CA VAL A 154 -2.17 2.30 -13.12
C VAL A 154 -2.41 0.88 -12.61
N PHE A 155 -3.30 0.17 -13.27
CA PHE A 155 -3.50 -1.26 -13.09
C PHE A 155 -2.86 -2.03 -14.24
N THR A 156 -2.16 -3.11 -13.92
CA THR A 156 -1.79 -4.14 -14.89
C THR A 156 -1.74 -5.51 -14.23
N PRO A 157 -2.30 -6.57 -14.83
CA PRO A 157 -2.15 -7.94 -14.34
C PRO A 157 -0.73 -8.49 -14.56
N LYS A 158 0.14 -7.76 -15.29
CA LYS A 158 1.53 -8.13 -15.59
C LYS A 158 2.53 -7.54 -14.59
N ALA A 159 2.06 -7.03 -13.45
CA ALA A 159 2.95 -6.65 -12.36
C ALA A 159 3.47 -7.89 -11.64
N TRP A 160 4.76 -7.88 -11.29
CA TRP A 160 5.44 -8.95 -10.57
C TRP A 160 6.25 -8.42 -9.39
N LEU A 161 6.43 -9.28 -8.40
CA LEU A 161 7.20 -9.01 -7.18
C LEU A 161 8.29 -10.06 -7.03
N THR A 162 9.53 -9.60 -6.83
CA THR A 162 10.68 -10.42 -6.43
C THR A 162 11.19 -9.94 -5.07
N ILE A 163 11.40 -10.85 -4.11
CA ILE A 163 12.03 -10.55 -2.81
C ILE A 163 13.28 -11.40 -2.66
N GLN A 164 14.43 -10.76 -2.45
CA GLN A 164 15.72 -11.42 -2.25
C GLN A 164 16.45 -10.83 -1.06
N ARG A 165 17.10 -11.68 -0.27
CA ARG A 165 18.05 -11.24 0.74
C ARG A 165 19.37 -10.88 0.07
N TRP A 166 20.01 -9.81 0.51
CA TRP A 166 21.34 -9.45 0.08
C TRP A 166 22.19 -8.90 1.22
N GLU A 167 23.50 -9.10 1.10
CA GLU A 167 24.48 -8.60 2.06
C GLU A 167 25.06 -7.27 1.55
N PRO A 168 25.09 -6.20 2.37
CA PRO A 168 25.68 -4.91 1.97
C PRO A 168 27.14 -5.01 1.50
N GLU A 169 27.88 -6.01 1.96
CA GLU A 169 29.25 -6.31 1.52
C GLU A 169 29.33 -6.95 0.13
N SER A 170 28.22 -7.48 -0.42
CA SER A 170 28.10 -7.91 -1.82
C SER A 170 28.09 -6.69 -2.71
N LYS A 171 29.29 -6.22 -3.05
CA LYS A 171 29.53 -4.87 -3.58
C LYS A 171 28.82 -4.48 -4.88
N ASN A 172 28.15 -5.38 -5.59
CA ASN A 172 27.39 -5.02 -6.79
C ASN A 172 26.20 -5.96 -6.95
N LEU A 173 24.99 -5.46 -6.67
CA LEU A 173 23.77 -6.09 -7.16
C LEU A 173 23.59 -5.71 -8.63
N THR A 174 23.30 -6.69 -9.48
CA THR A 174 22.98 -6.47 -10.89
C THR A 174 21.70 -7.21 -11.23
N TRP A 175 20.72 -6.50 -11.78
CA TRP A 175 19.48 -7.13 -12.21
C TRP A 175 19.72 -8.03 -13.43
N ASP A 176 19.26 -9.28 -13.34
CA ASP A 176 19.19 -10.23 -14.43
C ASP A 176 17.75 -10.25 -14.97
N PRO A 177 17.48 -9.59 -16.12
CA PRO A 177 16.14 -9.52 -16.67
C PRO A 177 15.68 -10.84 -17.30
N GLU A 178 16.56 -11.80 -17.55
CA GLU A 178 16.17 -13.12 -18.06
C GLU A 178 15.65 -13.99 -16.91
N ASN A 179 16.35 -13.99 -15.78
CA ASN A 179 16.00 -14.78 -14.60
C ASN A 179 15.15 -14.03 -13.56
N LYS A 180 14.86 -12.74 -13.77
CA LYS A 180 14.02 -11.88 -12.92
C LYS A 180 14.49 -11.80 -11.46
N LEU A 181 15.81 -11.68 -11.30
CA LEU A 181 16.47 -11.67 -10.00
C LEU A 181 17.71 -10.78 -9.98
N TRP A 182 18.16 -10.40 -8.79
CA TRP A 182 19.41 -9.72 -8.55
C TRP A 182 20.56 -10.71 -8.42
N ILE A 183 21.55 -10.62 -9.30
CA ILE A 183 22.84 -11.28 -9.17
C ILE A 183 23.63 -10.60 -8.05
N GLY A 184 24.19 -11.40 -7.15
CA GLY A 184 24.88 -10.93 -5.94
C GLY A 184 23.99 -10.90 -4.69
N ALA A 185 22.69 -11.14 -4.85
CA ALA A 185 21.76 -11.49 -3.79
C ALA A 185 21.61 -13.02 -3.69
N GLU A 186 20.94 -13.48 -2.64
CA GLU A 186 20.51 -14.88 -2.51
C GLU A 186 19.37 -15.21 -3.48
N ASP A 187 19.03 -16.51 -3.59
CA ASP A 187 17.90 -16.94 -4.39
C ASP A 187 16.58 -16.27 -3.92
N PRO A 188 15.66 -15.92 -4.84
CA PRO A 188 14.38 -15.33 -4.48
C PRO A 188 13.59 -16.19 -3.49
N ILE A 189 13.22 -15.58 -2.36
CA ILE A 189 12.31 -16.19 -1.38
C ILE A 189 10.85 -15.97 -1.77
N VAL A 190 10.60 -14.97 -2.63
CA VAL A 190 9.33 -14.70 -3.30
C VAL A 190 9.64 -14.30 -4.74
N SER A 191 8.94 -14.91 -5.69
CA SER A 191 8.89 -14.48 -7.08
C SER A 191 7.53 -14.88 -7.65
N GLY A 192 6.70 -13.90 -8.00
CA GLY A 192 5.31 -14.16 -8.39
C GLY A 192 4.57 -12.91 -8.86
N GLY A 193 3.42 -13.13 -9.49
CA GLY A 193 2.52 -12.04 -9.88
C GLY A 193 2.11 -11.21 -8.67
N TYR A 194 2.15 -9.89 -8.83
CA TYR A 194 1.83 -8.92 -7.80
C TYR A 194 0.39 -8.49 -7.98
N SER A 195 -0.49 -8.97 -7.10
CA SER A 195 -1.93 -8.74 -7.22
C SER A 195 -2.30 -7.33 -6.80
N ALA A 196 -3.31 -6.76 -7.46
CA ALA A 196 -3.84 -5.46 -7.12
C ALA A 196 -5.24 -5.55 -6.50
N GLU A 197 -5.57 -4.58 -5.66
CA GLU A 197 -6.88 -4.38 -5.05
C GLU A 197 -7.23 -2.89 -5.02
N ILE A 198 -8.51 -2.58 -4.79
CA ILE A 198 -8.93 -1.22 -4.45
C ILE A 198 -8.82 -1.08 -2.94
N ASN A 199 -8.02 -0.12 -2.46
CA ASN A 199 -7.89 0.12 -1.03
C ASN A 199 -9.02 1.00 -0.48
N VAL A 200 -9.02 1.23 0.83
CA VAL A 200 -10.02 2.07 1.51
C VAL A 200 -9.97 3.55 1.11
N LYS A 201 -8.91 4.00 0.42
CA LYS A 201 -8.86 5.36 -0.18
C LYS A 201 -9.49 5.39 -1.58
N GLY A 202 -9.94 4.25 -2.10
CA GLY A 202 -10.49 4.09 -3.43
C GLY A 202 -9.44 4.11 -4.55
N LYS A 203 -8.18 3.77 -4.25
CA LYS A 203 -7.07 3.67 -5.21
C LYS A 203 -6.80 2.22 -5.58
N VAL A 204 -6.40 1.96 -6.82
CA VAL A 204 -5.73 0.70 -7.16
C VAL A 204 -4.36 0.69 -6.49
N ILE A 205 -4.10 -0.37 -5.73
CA ILE A 205 -2.81 -0.62 -5.07
C ILE A 205 -2.39 -2.06 -5.36
N PHE A 206 -1.09 -2.29 -5.51
CA PHE A 206 -0.51 -3.63 -5.51
C PHE A 206 -0.17 -4.03 -4.08
N GLY A 207 -0.48 -5.26 -3.69
CA GLY A 207 -0.39 -5.71 -2.31
C GLY A 207 0.12 -7.15 -2.17
N TYR A 208 1.03 -7.37 -1.20
CA TYR A 208 1.53 -8.70 -0.85
C TYR A 208 1.82 -8.80 0.64
N ASN A 209 1.28 -9.83 1.29
CA ASN A 209 1.56 -10.10 2.71
C ASN A 209 2.77 -11.03 2.83
N TRP A 210 3.93 -10.45 3.17
CA TRP A 210 5.17 -11.18 3.37
C TRP A 210 5.30 -11.66 4.82
N PHE A 211 5.16 -12.97 5.02
CA PHE A 211 5.41 -13.62 6.31
C PHE A 211 6.89 -14.00 6.42
N VAL A 212 7.71 -13.12 7.01
CA VAL A 212 9.17 -13.28 7.06
C VAL A 212 9.56 -14.66 7.60
N GLN A 213 8.94 -15.09 8.70
CA GLN A 213 9.21 -16.39 9.33
C GLN A 213 9.00 -17.61 8.42
N ARG A 214 8.16 -17.49 7.38
CA ARG A 214 7.83 -18.61 6.48
C ARG A 214 8.75 -18.71 5.28
N THR A 215 9.43 -17.62 4.94
CA THR A 215 10.16 -17.47 3.68
C THR A 215 11.64 -17.21 3.90
N ALA A 216 12.01 -16.59 5.03
CA ALA A 216 13.39 -16.40 5.42
C ALA A 216 13.97 -17.70 6.00
N ASP A 217 15.30 -17.83 5.97
CA ASP A 217 15.99 -18.94 6.60
C ASP A 217 15.60 -19.01 8.10
N PRO A 218 15.12 -20.15 8.61
CA PRO A 218 14.69 -20.29 10.00
C PRO A 218 15.84 -20.18 11.02
N ASP A 219 17.09 -20.43 10.60
CA ASP A 219 18.28 -20.37 11.44
C ASP A 219 18.98 -19.01 11.32
N ASP A 220 18.84 -18.31 10.18
CA ASP A 220 19.42 -16.99 9.94
C ASP A 220 18.54 -16.16 9.00
N GLY A 221 17.38 -15.71 9.47
CA GLY A 221 16.44 -14.93 8.67
C GLY A 221 16.71 -13.42 8.66
N THR A 222 17.79 -12.97 9.31
CA THR A 222 18.15 -11.56 9.41
C THR A 222 18.85 -11.08 8.14
N GLY A 223 18.91 -9.76 7.94
CA GLY A 223 19.63 -9.16 6.82
C GLY A 223 18.82 -8.08 6.11
N LEU A 224 19.37 -7.60 4.99
CA LEU A 224 18.71 -6.62 4.14
C LEU A 224 17.98 -7.34 3.01
N TYR A 225 16.69 -7.05 2.84
CA TYR A 225 15.88 -7.66 1.81
C TYR A 225 15.51 -6.63 0.76
N ARG A 226 15.88 -6.90 -0.48
CA ARG A 226 15.45 -6.10 -1.62
C ARG A 226 14.12 -6.62 -2.11
N ILE A 227 13.12 -5.73 -2.09
CA ILE A 227 11.79 -5.94 -2.63
C ILE A 227 11.76 -5.22 -3.96
N THR A 228 11.44 -5.93 -5.04
CA THR A 228 11.51 -5.39 -6.41
C THR A 228 10.18 -5.62 -7.11
N MET A 229 9.60 -4.52 -7.60
CA MET A 229 8.46 -4.54 -8.51
C MET A 229 8.95 -4.37 -9.94
N TRP A 230 8.46 -5.21 -10.84
CA TRP A 230 8.77 -5.15 -12.26
C TRP A 230 7.56 -5.54 -13.11
N LEU A 231 7.55 -5.16 -14.38
CA LEU A 231 6.49 -5.48 -15.33
C LEU A 231 6.94 -6.59 -16.29
N GLU A 232 6.05 -7.55 -16.56
CA GLU A 232 6.33 -8.65 -17.46
C GLU A 232 6.60 -8.18 -18.89
N GLU A 233 7.45 -8.92 -19.61
CA GLU A 233 7.71 -8.66 -21.02
C GLU A 233 6.39 -8.69 -21.82
N GLY A 234 6.22 -7.69 -22.68
CA GLY A 234 5.01 -7.52 -23.47
C GLY A 234 3.87 -6.82 -22.71
N SER A 235 4.11 -6.28 -21.52
CA SER A 235 3.26 -5.25 -20.91
C SER A 235 3.15 -4.02 -21.82
N ASP A 236 1.95 -3.45 -21.90
CA ASP A 236 1.69 -2.19 -22.62
C ASP A 236 2.16 -0.95 -21.83
N ALA A 237 2.61 -1.16 -20.59
CA ALA A 237 3.29 -0.19 -19.75
C ALA A 237 4.75 -0.60 -19.45
N VAL A 238 5.60 0.39 -19.24
CA VAL A 238 6.99 0.24 -18.77
C VAL A 238 7.25 1.14 -17.58
N ILE A 239 8.11 0.68 -16.68
CA ILE A 239 8.71 1.52 -15.64
C ILE A 239 9.93 2.18 -16.28
N ASP A 240 10.03 3.50 -16.18
CA ASP A 240 11.22 4.26 -16.55
C ASP A 240 11.93 4.65 -15.26
N SER A 241 12.87 3.80 -14.84
CA SER A 241 13.66 3.97 -13.62
C SER A 241 14.92 4.78 -13.90
N GLU A 242 15.36 5.59 -12.94
CA GLU A 242 16.55 6.45 -13.11
C GLU A 242 17.83 5.65 -13.45
N ASP A 243 17.92 4.41 -12.96
CA ASP A 243 19.01 3.49 -13.24
C ASP A 243 18.86 2.73 -14.59
N GLY A 244 17.77 2.95 -15.32
CA GLY A 244 17.48 2.37 -16.62
C GLY A 244 17.18 0.86 -16.59
N LEU A 245 16.87 0.30 -15.42
CA LEU A 245 16.60 -1.13 -15.24
C LEU A 245 15.15 -1.53 -15.58
N GLY A 246 14.23 -0.57 -15.60
CA GLY A 246 12.83 -0.81 -15.91
C GLY A 246 12.06 -1.52 -14.79
N LEU A 247 12.42 -1.21 -13.54
CA LEU A 247 11.87 -1.77 -12.31
C LEU A 247 11.97 -0.74 -11.19
N SER A 248 11.25 -0.93 -10.09
CA SER A 248 11.39 -0.14 -8.87
C SER A 248 11.69 -1.07 -7.69
N TYR A 249 12.45 -0.59 -6.71
CA TYR A 249 12.81 -1.41 -5.56
C TYR A 249 13.02 -0.62 -4.28
N VAL A 250 12.86 -1.32 -3.17
CA VAL A 250 13.14 -0.84 -1.81
C VAL A 250 13.90 -1.90 -1.04
N ASP A 251 14.84 -1.46 -0.21
CA ASP A 251 15.55 -2.31 0.73
C ASP A 251 14.92 -2.22 2.14
N VAL A 252 14.54 -3.37 2.69
CA VAL A 252 13.89 -3.50 4.00
C VAL A 252 14.78 -4.31 4.95
N PRO A 253 15.26 -3.74 6.07
CA PRO A 253 16.07 -4.47 7.03
C PRO A 253 15.20 -5.37 7.93
N ILE A 254 15.59 -6.63 8.05
CA ILE A 254 15.01 -7.61 8.99
C ILE A 254 16.02 -7.90 10.09
N THR A 255 15.57 -7.78 11.34
CA THR A 255 16.36 -8.03 12.54
C THR A 255 15.89 -9.24 13.32
N ASP A 256 16.69 -9.71 14.27
CA ASP A 256 16.26 -10.78 15.17
C ASP A 256 15.07 -10.36 16.04
N ALA A 257 14.10 -11.24 16.18
CA ALA A 257 12.95 -11.00 17.06
C ALA A 257 13.34 -10.79 18.54
N ALA A 258 14.49 -11.30 18.98
CA ALA A 258 15.02 -11.08 20.31
C ALA A 258 15.54 -9.65 20.54
N ALA A 259 15.80 -8.88 19.48
CA ALA A 259 16.28 -7.50 19.58
C ALA A 259 15.15 -6.49 19.89
N GLY A 260 13.87 -6.90 19.81
CA GLY A 260 12.70 -6.11 20.19
C GLY A 260 12.40 -6.10 21.69
N GLY A 261 13.42 -5.91 22.53
CA GLY A 261 13.26 -5.77 23.98
C GLY A 261 12.98 -4.32 24.35
N GLY A 262 11.72 -4.05 24.72
CA GLY A 262 11.14 -2.74 25.04
C GLY A 262 12.01 -1.74 25.81
N GLY A 263 11.80 -0.46 25.46
CA GLY A 263 12.17 0.67 26.29
C GLY A 263 11.50 0.65 27.67
N GLY A 264 12.07 1.43 28.58
CA GLY A 264 11.40 1.83 29.82
C GLY A 264 11.63 0.92 31.01
N GLY A 265 12.90 0.60 31.32
CA GLY A 265 13.28 0.18 32.67
C GLY A 265 13.05 1.32 33.65
N GLY A 266 11.83 1.40 34.19
CA GLY A 266 11.48 2.29 35.29
C GLY A 266 12.47 2.11 36.43
N GLY A 267 13.24 3.18 36.69
CA GLY A 267 14.07 3.28 37.87
C GLY A 267 13.19 3.10 39.09
N ASN A 268 13.33 1.94 39.73
CA ASN A 268 12.66 1.63 40.98
C ASN A 268 13.15 2.66 42.01
N GLY A 269 12.24 3.54 42.42
CA GLY A 269 12.48 4.54 43.45
C GLY A 269 12.98 3.83 44.71
N GLY A 270 14.19 4.17 45.13
CA GLY A 270 14.74 3.70 46.39
C GLY A 270 13.89 4.23 47.54
N ASP A 271 13.28 3.31 48.27
CA ASP A 271 12.66 3.55 49.57
C ASP A 271 13.72 4.06 50.56
N GLY A 272 13.82 5.39 50.69
CA GLY A 272 14.47 6.06 51.80
C GLY A 272 13.54 6.12 53.00
N GLY A 273 13.55 5.08 53.84
CA GLY A 273 12.68 4.95 55.01
C GLY A 273 13.33 4.23 56.19
N GLY A 274 14.19 4.92 56.93
CA GLY A 274 14.71 4.50 58.23
C GLY A 274 15.86 5.44 58.65
N ASN A 275 15.98 5.96 59.86
CA ASN A 275 15.46 5.53 61.14
C ASN A 275 15.51 6.73 62.10
N GLY A 276 14.36 7.20 62.58
CA GLY A 276 14.27 8.21 63.64
C GLY A 276 14.23 7.53 65.00
N GLY A 277 15.39 7.25 65.57
CA GLY A 277 15.54 6.77 66.94
C GLY A 277 16.25 7.80 67.82
N GLY A 278 15.49 8.53 68.64
CA GLY A 278 15.97 8.96 69.96
C GLY A 278 15.59 7.89 71.01
N PRO A 279 16.08 7.91 72.26
CA PRO A 279 16.69 9.04 72.97
C PRO A 279 18.00 8.71 73.73
N ASN A 280 18.79 9.77 73.98
CA ASN A 280 19.41 10.09 75.27
C ASN A 280 19.88 11.55 75.24
#